data_AF-A0A5Z2KS43-F1
#
_entry.id   AF-A0A5Z2KS43-F1
#
_cell.length_a   1.000
_cell.length_b   1.000
_cell.length_c   1.000
_cell.angle_alpha   90.00
_cell.angle_beta   90.00
_cell.angle_gamma   90.00
#
_symmetry.space_group_name_H-M   'P 1'
#
loop_
_entity.id
_entity.type
_entity.pdbx_description
1 polymer ?
#
loop_
_entity_poly.entity_id
_entity_poly.type
_entity_poly.pdbx_seq_one_letter_code
_entity_poly.pdbx_strand_id
1 'polypeptide(L)'
;NADKIRNKIIILDCCQSGAAGQIRNLRGGESLISDGSTILTACQRDEFAMEENGHGIFTTLMLEALYGAGANILGYVTPGSLYSFVDQALGEWEQRPVFKTNVSRFVILRETGPRISLDTLRMLPVWFKSESDIFALDPDFEPDSPTPSDEKTAIFKQLQNCNRHGIIEPVDSDHMYFAAMNSKGCRLTALGVYYRKLAEKQRI
;
A
#
# COMPACT_ATOMS: atom_id res chain seq x y z
N ASN A 1 31.52 0.87 13.98
CA ASN A 1 30.39 0.29 14.74
C ASN A 1 29.19 0.04 13.84
N ALA A 2 29.22 -1.07 13.10
CA ALA A 2 28.08 -1.56 12.33
C ALA A 2 26.94 -2.07 13.25
N ASP A 3 27.27 -2.35 14.51
CA ASP A 3 26.39 -2.94 15.54
C ASP A 3 25.28 -2.00 16.02
N LYS A 4 25.37 -0.70 15.66
CA LYS A 4 24.33 0.30 15.94
C LYS A 4 23.30 0.44 14.82
N ILE A 5 23.53 -0.19 13.67
CA ILE A 5 22.64 -0.09 12.50
C ILE A 5 21.44 -1.02 12.72
N ARG A 6 20.27 -0.41 12.93
CA ARG A 6 19.00 -1.14 13.17
C ARG A 6 18.40 -1.76 11.92
N ASN A 7 18.62 -1.15 10.76
CA ASN A 7 18.06 -1.61 9.49
C ASN A 7 19.15 -1.55 8.42
N LYS A 8 19.37 -2.69 7.74
CA LYS A 8 20.34 -2.85 6.66
C LYS A 8 19.58 -3.27 5.43
N ILE A 9 19.61 -2.45 4.39
CA ILE A 9 18.90 -2.72 3.13
C ILE A 9 19.95 -2.86 2.05
N ILE A 10 19.98 -4.03 1.43
CA ILE A 10 20.89 -4.39 0.35
C ILE A 10 20.05 -4.58 -0.89
N ILE A 11 20.39 -3.88 -1.96
CA ILE A 11 19.69 -3.95 -3.24
C ILE A 11 20.73 -4.35 -4.29
N LEU A 12 20.45 -5.42 -5.02
CA LEU A 12 21.37 -5.99 -6.01
C LEU A 12 20.67 -6.10 -7.37
N ASP A 13 21.06 -5.23 -8.30
CA ASP A 13 20.66 -5.33 -9.70
C ASP A 13 21.81 -5.92 -10.52
N CYS A 14 21.92 -7.24 -10.49
CA CYS A 14 22.92 -7.98 -11.25
C CYS A 14 22.48 -9.44 -11.45
N CYS A 15 23.05 -10.09 -12.46
CA CYS A 15 22.79 -11.51 -12.76
C CYS A 15 23.14 -12.40 -11.56
N GLN A 16 22.37 -13.46 -11.36
CA GLN A 16 22.59 -14.46 -10.30
C GLN A 16 22.54 -13.89 -8.87
N SER A 17 22.00 -12.67 -8.70
CA SER A 17 21.96 -11.96 -7.42
C SER A 17 21.12 -12.65 -6.36
N GLY A 18 20.17 -13.51 -6.74
CA GLY A 18 19.36 -14.32 -5.82
C GLY A 18 20.17 -15.23 -4.89
N ALA A 19 21.44 -15.52 -5.20
CA ALA A 19 22.35 -16.24 -4.30
C ALA A 19 22.82 -15.39 -3.10
N ALA A 20 22.55 -14.09 -3.06
CA ALA A 20 23.00 -13.21 -2.00
C ALA A 20 22.55 -13.68 -0.60
N GLY A 21 23.50 -13.74 0.34
CA GLY A 21 23.27 -14.26 1.69
C GLY A 21 23.39 -15.78 1.82
N GLN A 22 23.58 -16.54 0.74
CA GLN A 22 23.75 -18.00 0.82
C GLN A 22 25.08 -18.40 1.46
N ILE A 23 25.05 -19.40 2.35
CA ILE A 23 26.26 -20.00 2.91
C ILE A 23 26.74 -21.12 1.98
N ARG A 24 27.91 -20.93 1.36
CA ARG A 24 28.50 -21.88 0.39
C ARG A 24 28.72 -23.30 0.94
N ASN A 25 28.88 -23.44 2.24
CA ASN A 25 29.22 -24.70 2.90
C ASN A 25 28.01 -25.48 3.43
N LEU A 26 26.80 -24.93 3.31
CA LEU A 26 25.56 -25.61 3.70
C LEU A 26 24.88 -26.21 2.48
N ARG A 27 24.57 -27.50 2.56
CA ARG A 27 23.89 -28.22 1.48
C ARG A 27 22.42 -27.79 1.44
N GLY A 28 22.03 -26.98 0.45
CA GLY A 28 20.63 -26.59 0.25
C GLY A 28 20.37 -25.16 -0.19
N GLY A 29 21.40 -24.30 -0.30
CA GLY A 29 21.18 -22.89 -0.69
C GLY A 29 20.61 -22.03 0.44
N GLU A 30 20.80 -22.45 1.68
CA GLU A 30 20.38 -21.75 2.89
C GLU A 30 21.01 -20.36 2.96
N SER A 31 20.22 -19.35 3.33
CA SER A 31 20.67 -17.96 3.44
C SER A 31 20.72 -17.52 4.91
N LEU A 32 21.85 -16.96 5.35
CA LEU A 32 21.98 -16.35 6.66
C LEU A 32 21.67 -14.85 6.57
N ILE A 33 20.53 -14.45 7.09
CA ILE A 33 20.10 -13.05 7.12
C ILE A 33 20.11 -12.55 8.57
N SER A 34 21.01 -11.61 8.88
CA SER A 34 21.09 -11.04 10.23
C SER A 34 19.85 -10.21 10.57
N ASP A 35 19.54 -10.10 11.86
CA ASP A 35 18.44 -9.26 12.34
C ASP A 35 18.52 -7.83 11.79
N GLY A 36 17.37 -7.28 11.44
CA GLY A 36 17.26 -5.95 10.83
C GLY A 36 17.70 -5.90 9.37
N SER A 37 17.92 -7.03 8.71
CA SER A 37 18.44 -7.05 7.33
C SER A 37 17.39 -7.40 6.30
N THR A 38 17.45 -6.72 5.17
CA THR A 38 16.61 -6.94 4.00
C THR A 38 17.50 -6.95 2.77
N ILE A 39 17.34 -7.96 1.92
CA ILE A 39 18.02 -8.11 0.64
C ILE A 39 16.94 -8.17 -0.44
N LEU A 40 17.03 -7.27 -1.40
CA LEU A 40 16.22 -7.21 -2.62
C LEU A 40 17.16 -7.47 -3.80
N THR A 41 16.75 -8.34 -4.72
CA THR A 41 17.59 -8.76 -5.85
C THR A 41 16.77 -8.74 -7.14
N ALA A 42 17.42 -8.43 -8.26
CA ALA A 42 16.75 -8.33 -9.56
C ALA A 42 16.29 -9.66 -10.15
N CYS A 43 16.97 -10.76 -9.80
CA CYS A 43 16.71 -12.07 -10.39
C CYS A 43 17.03 -13.21 -9.41
N GLN A 44 16.57 -14.42 -9.75
CA GLN A 44 16.92 -15.63 -8.99
C GLN A 44 18.41 -15.98 -9.13
N ARG A 45 18.85 -16.95 -8.33
CA ARG A 45 20.24 -17.40 -8.28
C ARG A 45 20.78 -17.85 -9.64
N ASP A 46 19.99 -18.54 -10.45
CA ASP A 46 20.42 -19.11 -11.73
C ASP A 46 19.83 -18.35 -12.93
N GLU A 47 19.37 -17.11 -12.71
CA GLU A 47 18.78 -16.23 -13.72
C GLU A 47 19.72 -15.06 -14.10
N PHE A 48 19.50 -14.48 -15.27
CA PHE A 48 20.14 -13.24 -15.70
C PHE A 48 19.28 -12.03 -15.32
N ALA A 49 19.94 -10.95 -14.92
CA ALA A 49 19.28 -9.65 -14.80
C ALA A 49 19.20 -9.02 -16.19
N MET A 50 18.01 -8.51 -16.54
CA MET A 50 17.71 -7.94 -17.85
C MET A 50 17.76 -6.41 -17.82
N GLU A 51 18.16 -5.83 -18.94
CA GLU A 51 18.16 -4.39 -19.18
C GLU A 51 17.27 -4.05 -20.37
N GLU A 52 16.58 -2.93 -20.29
CA GLU A 52 15.81 -2.35 -21.38
C GLU A 52 16.20 -0.87 -21.53
N ASN A 53 16.47 -0.42 -22.76
CA ASN A 53 16.85 0.97 -23.06
C ASN A 53 18.05 1.49 -22.24
N GLY A 54 19.00 0.62 -21.89
CA GLY A 54 20.20 0.99 -21.12
C GLY A 54 19.98 1.11 -19.60
N HIS A 55 18.83 0.66 -19.09
CA HIS A 55 18.52 0.61 -17.67
C HIS A 55 18.08 -0.80 -17.26
N GLY A 56 18.52 -1.25 -16.07
CA GLY A 56 18.06 -2.51 -15.50
C GLY A 56 16.55 -2.48 -15.25
N ILE A 57 15.82 -3.49 -15.73
CA ILE A 57 14.36 -3.57 -15.60
C ILE A 57 13.95 -3.49 -14.13
N PHE A 58 14.69 -4.19 -13.26
CA PHE A 58 14.44 -4.16 -11.81
C PHE A 58 14.61 -2.75 -11.24
N THR A 59 15.71 -2.06 -11.57
CA THR A 59 15.93 -0.68 -11.12
C THR A 59 14.85 0.27 -11.62
N THR A 60 14.42 0.16 -12.88
CA THR A 60 13.34 0.98 -13.44
C THR A 60 12.03 0.82 -12.66
N LEU A 61 11.56 -0.41 -12.47
CA LEU A 61 10.35 -0.70 -11.72
C LEU A 61 10.46 -0.29 -10.24
N MET A 62 11.65 -0.47 -9.65
CA MET A 62 11.92 -0.01 -8.28
C MET A 62 11.78 1.50 -8.15
N LEU A 63 12.29 2.27 -9.12
CA LEU A 63 12.16 3.72 -9.13
C LEU A 63 10.69 4.14 -9.25
N GLU A 64 9.91 3.50 -10.12
CA GLU A 64 8.46 3.75 -10.23
C GLU A 64 7.73 3.47 -8.91
N ALA A 65 8.07 2.37 -8.24
CA ALA A 65 7.52 2.05 -6.92
C ALA A 65 7.81 3.18 -5.91
N LEU A 66 9.05 3.67 -5.88
CA LEU A 66 9.50 4.77 -5.02
C LEU A 66 8.86 6.11 -5.38
N TYR A 67 8.56 6.36 -6.65
CA TYR A 67 7.83 7.57 -7.10
C TYR A 67 6.37 7.59 -6.64
N GLY A 68 5.84 6.47 -6.14
CA GLY A 68 4.54 6.40 -5.47
C GLY A 68 3.63 5.28 -5.96
N ALA A 69 4.04 4.54 -7.00
CA ALA A 69 3.28 3.40 -7.47
C ALA A 69 3.24 2.26 -6.42
N GLY A 70 4.28 2.13 -5.61
CA GLY A 70 4.39 1.17 -4.50
C GLY A 70 3.96 1.72 -3.14
N ALA A 71 3.32 2.89 -3.08
CA ALA A 71 2.89 3.50 -1.83
C ALA A 71 1.52 2.96 -1.38
N ASN A 72 1.37 2.71 -0.08
CA ASN A 72 0.06 2.41 0.52
C ASN A 72 -0.83 3.66 0.62
N ILE A 73 -2.03 3.53 1.19
CA ILE A 73 -2.98 4.66 1.35
C ILE A 73 -2.39 5.81 2.20
N LEU A 74 -1.48 5.50 3.13
CA LEU A 74 -0.78 6.51 3.93
C LEU A 74 0.40 7.15 3.19
N GLY A 75 0.67 6.74 1.95
CA GLY A 75 1.76 7.27 1.14
C GLY A 75 3.12 6.65 1.47
N TYR A 76 3.16 5.53 2.19
CA TYR A 76 4.41 4.90 2.60
C TYR A 76 4.83 3.83 1.62
N VAL A 77 6.05 3.95 1.11
CA VAL A 77 6.74 2.89 0.38
C VAL A 77 7.68 2.17 1.34
N THR A 78 7.51 0.86 1.49
CA THR A 78 8.32 -0.02 2.34
C THR A 78 9.05 -1.04 1.48
N PRO A 79 10.08 -1.74 1.97
CA PRO A 79 10.71 -2.82 1.19
C PRO A 79 9.71 -3.89 0.72
N GLY A 80 8.72 -4.22 1.56
CA GLY A 80 7.68 -5.17 1.19
C GLY A 80 6.74 -4.66 0.09
N SER A 81 6.28 -3.40 0.17
CA SER A 81 5.40 -2.84 -0.86
C SER A 81 6.15 -2.56 -2.17
N LEU A 82 7.42 -2.17 -2.09
CA LEU A 82 8.32 -2.04 -3.24
C LEU A 82 8.49 -3.39 -3.94
N TYR A 83 8.83 -4.45 -3.19
CA TYR A 83 8.95 -5.79 -3.77
C TYR A 83 7.63 -6.25 -4.40
N SER A 84 6.52 -6.11 -3.69
CA SER A 84 5.20 -6.50 -4.21
C SER A 84 4.84 -5.77 -5.51
N PHE A 85 5.21 -4.50 -5.64
CA PHE A 85 4.98 -3.75 -6.88
C PHE A 85 5.85 -4.28 -8.02
N VAL A 86 7.16 -4.42 -7.77
CA VAL A 86 8.10 -4.91 -8.80
C VAL A 86 7.73 -6.32 -9.26
N ASP A 87 7.38 -7.23 -8.34
CA ASP A 87 6.97 -8.59 -8.67
C ASP A 87 5.67 -8.65 -9.49
N GLN A 88 4.70 -7.78 -9.19
CA GLN A 88 3.44 -7.68 -9.95
C GLN A 88 3.62 -7.07 -11.33
N ALA A 89 4.56 -6.14 -11.48
CA ALA A 89 4.88 -5.53 -12.76
C ALA A 89 5.64 -6.49 -13.69
N LEU A 90 6.33 -7.48 -13.12
CA LEU A 90 7.06 -8.50 -13.86
C LEU A 90 6.15 -9.67 -14.26
N GLY A 91 6.12 -9.97 -15.55
CA GLY A 91 5.32 -11.05 -16.12
C GLY A 91 5.78 -12.46 -15.71
N GLU A 92 4.98 -13.47 -16.06
CA GLU A 92 5.26 -14.88 -15.74
C GLU A 92 6.58 -15.42 -16.29
N TRP A 93 7.09 -14.83 -17.36
CA TRP A 93 8.27 -15.28 -18.11
C TRP A 93 9.47 -14.34 -18.00
N GLU A 94 9.38 -13.31 -17.14
CA GLU A 94 10.46 -12.36 -16.90
C GLU A 94 11.34 -12.77 -15.73
N GLN A 95 12.44 -12.03 -15.51
CA GLN A 95 13.30 -12.23 -14.34
C GLN A 95 12.48 -12.19 -13.05
N ARG A 96 12.79 -13.05 -12.08
CA ARG A 96 12.04 -13.08 -10.82
C ARG A 96 12.85 -12.49 -9.67
N PRO A 97 12.43 -11.33 -9.13
CA PRO A 97 13.15 -10.71 -8.04
C PRO A 97 13.05 -11.59 -6.79
N VAL A 98 14.14 -11.69 -6.01
CA VAL A 98 14.13 -12.39 -4.72
C VAL A 98 14.14 -11.38 -3.58
N PHE A 99 13.23 -11.58 -2.63
CA PHE A 99 13.13 -10.80 -1.40
C PHE A 99 13.45 -11.65 -0.17
N LYS A 100 14.56 -11.34 0.51
CA LYS A 100 14.98 -12.00 1.75
C LYS A 100 14.99 -10.99 2.87
N THR A 101 14.22 -11.21 3.91
CA THR A 101 14.11 -10.24 5.02
C THR A 101 14.06 -10.94 6.37
N ASN A 102 14.75 -10.36 7.35
CA ASN A 102 14.68 -10.72 8.77
C ASN A 102 14.51 -9.44 9.58
N VAL A 103 13.29 -8.91 9.62
CA VAL A 103 12.94 -7.66 10.31
C VAL A 103 11.64 -7.85 11.09
N SER A 104 11.53 -7.20 12.26
CA SER A 104 10.28 -7.18 13.05
C SER A 104 9.29 -6.11 12.60
N ARG A 105 9.76 -5.13 11.82
CA ARG A 105 8.95 -4.08 11.18
C ARG A 105 9.68 -3.56 9.94
N PHE A 106 8.93 -3.24 8.90
CA PHE A 106 9.50 -2.52 7.78
C PHE A 106 9.80 -1.07 8.16
N VAL A 107 10.90 -0.55 7.61
CA VAL A 107 11.13 0.89 7.54
C VAL A 107 10.40 1.48 6.35
N ILE A 108 10.16 2.78 6.43
CA ILE A 108 9.67 3.56 5.30
C ILE A 108 10.89 3.97 4.48
N LEU A 109 10.94 3.54 3.22
CA LEU A 109 11.96 3.94 2.25
C LEU A 109 11.67 5.33 1.68
N ARG A 110 10.37 5.63 1.47
CA ARG A 110 9.91 6.89 0.90
C ARG A 110 8.51 7.21 1.39
N GLU A 111 8.25 8.51 1.60
CA GLU A 111 6.94 9.08 1.84
C GLU A 111 6.53 9.90 0.61
N THR A 112 5.38 9.60 0.02
CA THR A 112 4.82 10.30 -1.15
C THR A 112 3.60 11.16 -0.82
N GLY A 113 3.25 11.25 0.46
CA GLY A 113 2.02 11.87 0.94
C GLY A 113 0.82 10.90 0.88
N PRO A 114 -0.11 10.98 1.84
CA PRO A 114 -1.21 10.04 1.92
C PRO A 114 -2.29 10.34 0.86
N ARG A 115 -2.91 9.29 0.32
CA ARG A 115 -4.03 9.41 -0.65
C ARG A 115 -5.32 9.88 0.01
N ILE A 116 -5.47 9.59 1.30
CA ILE A 116 -6.53 10.12 2.16
C ILE A 116 -5.86 10.78 3.36
N SER A 117 -6.25 12.00 3.71
CA SER A 117 -5.70 12.68 4.87
C SER A 117 -5.91 11.86 6.15
N LEU A 118 -4.94 11.93 7.07
CA LEU A 118 -5.06 11.26 8.36
C LEU A 118 -6.29 11.75 9.13
N ASP A 119 -6.62 13.03 9.03
CA ASP A 119 -7.80 13.59 9.67
C ASP A 119 -9.10 12.96 9.15
N THR A 120 -9.22 12.74 7.83
CA THR A 120 -10.37 12.01 7.26
C THR A 120 -10.40 10.56 7.74
N LEU A 121 -9.25 9.85 7.78
CA LEU A 121 -9.22 8.47 8.28
C LEU A 121 -9.58 8.36 9.76
N ARG A 122 -9.21 9.36 10.57
CA ARG A 122 -9.58 9.46 11.99
C ARG A 122 -11.08 9.68 12.21
N MET A 123 -11.81 10.19 11.21
CA MET A 123 -13.27 10.33 11.28
C MET A 123 -14.03 9.03 10.99
N LEU A 124 -13.38 7.97 10.48
CA LEU A 124 -14.06 6.70 10.19
C LEU A 124 -14.86 6.13 11.38
N PRO A 125 -14.34 6.10 12.63
CA PRO A 125 -15.11 5.61 13.77
C PRO A 125 -16.25 6.57 14.20
N VAL A 126 -16.19 7.83 13.78
CA VAL A 126 -17.25 8.81 14.01
C VAL A 126 -18.43 8.52 13.09
N TRP A 127 -18.18 8.29 11.80
CA TRP A 127 -19.22 7.97 10.81
C TRP A 127 -19.75 6.55 10.94
N PHE A 128 -18.88 5.57 11.18
CA PHE A 128 -19.24 4.17 11.26
C PHE A 128 -19.03 3.65 12.69
N LYS A 129 -20.11 3.44 13.45
CA LYS A 129 -20.05 3.00 14.84
C LYS A 129 -19.66 1.54 14.99
N SER A 130 -19.87 0.73 13.96
CA SER A 130 -19.45 -0.68 13.90
C SER A 130 -18.90 -1.04 12.51
N GLU A 131 -18.33 -2.24 12.39
CA GLU A 131 -17.76 -2.73 11.12
C GLU A 131 -18.83 -2.99 10.05
N SER A 132 -20.07 -3.27 10.47
CA SER A 132 -21.23 -3.52 9.60
C SER A 132 -22.18 -2.32 9.50
N ASP A 133 -21.76 -1.16 10.01
CA ASP A 133 -22.61 0.03 10.03
C ASP A 133 -22.85 0.58 8.62
N ILE A 134 -24.06 1.08 8.38
CA ILE A 134 -24.43 1.75 7.14
C ILE A 134 -24.60 3.23 7.47
N PHE A 135 -23.70 4.06 6.94
CA PHE A 135 -23.83 5.50 7.05
C PHE A 135 -24.92 5.95 6.07
N ALA A 136 -26.04 6.40 6.61
CA ALA A 136 -27.18 6.88 5.83
C ALA A 136 -26.79 8.15 5.06
N LEU A 137 -27.17 8.19 3.78
CA LEU A 137 -27.00 9.33 2.90
C LEU A 137 -28.39 9.79 2.45
N ASP A 138 -28.51 11.08 2.16
CA ASP A 138 -29.70 11.71 1.61
C ASP A 138 -29.28 12.78 0.59
N PRO A 139 -30.21 13.36 -0.19
CA PRO A 139 -29.86 14.31 -1.24
C PRO A 139 -29.07 15.53 -0.74
N ASP A 140 -29.24 15.95 0.52
CA ASP A 140 -28.55 17.12 1.07
C ASP A 140 -27.01 16.94 1.16
N PHE A 141 -26.51 15.70 1.07
CA PHE A 141 -25.06 15.42 0.98
C PHE A 141 -24.47 15.80 -0.40
N GLU A 142 -25.27 15.79 -1.45
CA GLU A 142 -24.82 16.06 -2.81
C GLU A 142 -24.84 17.57 -3.08
N PRO A 143 -23.69 18.21 -3.41
CA PRO A 143 -23.60 19.65 -3.66
C PRO A 143 -24.52 20.14 -4.79
N ASP A 144 -24.77 19.30 -5.79
CA ASP A 144 -25.62 19.61 -6.94
C ASP A 144 -27.10 19.23 -6.72
N SER A 145 -27.49 18.86 -5.49
CA SER A 145 -28.88 18.59 -5.14
C SER A 145 -29.71 19.90 -5.08
N PRO A 146 -31.05 19.80 -5.05
CA PRO A 146 -31.90 20.99 -4.87
C PRO A 146 -31.75 21.70 -3.51
N THR A 147 -31.31 20.98 -2.48
CA THR A 147 -31.24 21.47 -1.09
C THR A 147 -29.96 21.02 -0.38
N PRO A 148 -28.76 21.39 -0.88
CA PRO A 148 -27.51 20.93 -0.31
C PRO A 148 -27.30 21.55 1.07
N SER A 149 -26.79 20.74 2.01
CA SER A 149 -26.34 21.22 3.31
C SER A 149 -24.82 21.34 3.30
N ASP A 150 -24.28 22.50 3.68
CA ASP A 150 -22.83 22.75 3.71
C ASP A 150 -22.09 21.73 4.59
N GLU A 151 -22.67 21.38 5.74
CA GLU A 151 -22.10 20.42 6.69
C GLU A 151 -22.07 19.00 6.09
N LYS A 152 -23.20 18.53 5.56
CA LYS A 152 -23.30 17.20 4.94
C LYS A 152 -22.42 17.11 3.70
N THR A 153 -22.38 18.15 2.88
CA THR A 153 -21.53 18.22 1.68
C THR A 153 -20.05 18.11 2.04
N ALA A 154 -19.60 18.75 3.13
CA ALA A 154 -18.23 18.64 3.61
C ALA A 154 -17.88 17.21 4.07
N ILE A 155 -18.81 16.52 4.74
CA ILE A 155 -18.67 15.10 5.09
C ILE A 155 -18.66 14.23 3.82
N PHE A 156 -19.57 14.50 2.88
CA PHE A 156 -19.71 13.75 1.65
C PHE A 156 -18.44 13.80 0.81
N LYS A 157 -17.79 14.97 0.70
CA LYS A 157 -16.51 15.13 0.01
C LYS A 157 -15.44 14.20 0.57
N GLN A 158 -15.39 14.02 1.89
CA GLN A 158 -14.46 13.11 2.53
C GLN A 158 -14.83 11.64 2.29
N LEU A 159 -16.11 11.30 2.40
CA LEU A 159 -16.62 9.95 2.09
C LEU A 159 -16.37 9.57 0.62
N GLN A 160 -16.59 10.49 -0.32
CA GLN A 160 -16.25 10.28 -1.74
C GLN A 160 -14.75 10.04 -1.94
N ASN A 161 -13.88 10.75 -1.21
CA ASN A 161 -12.44 10.48 -1.27
C ASN A 161 -12.09 9.10 -0.71
N CYS A 162 -12.73 8.69 0.39
CA CYS A 162 -12.65 7.33 0.91
C CYS A 162 -13.12 6.29 -0.12
N ASN A 163 -14.21 6.55 -0.83
CA ASN A 163 -14.74 5.65 -1.86
C ASN A 163 -13.78 5.50 -3.04
N ARG A 164 -13.21 6.61 -3.53
CA ARG A 164 -12.21 6.62 -4.62
C ARG A 164 -10.98 5.74 -4.33
N HIS A 165 -10.65 5.57 -3.05
CA HIS A 165 -9.52 4.77 -2.60
C HIS A 165 -9.94 3.46 -1.90
N GLY A 166 -11.18 3.01 -2.10
CA GLY A 166 -11.66 1.70 -1.68
C GLY A 166 -11.81 1.52 -0.17
N ILE A 167 -11.89 2.59 0.61
CA ILE A 167 -12.16 2.54 2.07
C ILE A 167 -13.65 2.29 2.33
N ILE A 168 -14.53 2.86 1.51
CA ILE A 168 -15.98 2.68 1.61
C ILE A 168 -16.56 2.33 0.25
N GLU A 169 -17.75 1.74 0.27
CA GLU A 169 -18.54 1.45 -0.92
C GLU A 169 -20.01 1.85 -0.71
N PRO A 170 -20.72 2.30 -1.77
CA PRO A 170 -22.15 2.55 -1.71
C PRO A 170 -22.94 1.26 -1.46
N VAL A 171 -24.10 1.37 -0.81
CA VAL A 171 -25.04 0.28 -0.59
C VAL A 171 -26.17 0.36 -1.61
N ASP A 172 -26.50 -0.77 -2.22
CA ASP A 172 -27.55 -0.93 -3.23
C ASP A 172 -27.48 0.07 -4.40
N SER A 173 -26.28 0.55 -4.73
CA SER A 173 -26.05 1.59 -5.73
C SER A 173 -24.65 1.45 -6.31
N ASP A 174 -24.46 1.80 -7.58
CA ASP A 174 -23.15 1.70 -8.25
C ASP A 174 -22.21 2.86 -7.87
N HIS A 175 -22.78 4.02 -7.53
CA HIS A 175 -22.02 5.25 -7.25
C HIS A 175 -22.52 5.94 -5.98
N MET A 176 -21.61 6.65 -5.31
CA MET A 176 -21.92 7.45 -4.12
C MET A 176 -22.99 8.52 -4.40
N TYR A 177 -22.96 9.16 -5.57
CA TYR A 177 -23.97 10.12 -6.03
C TYR A 177 -25.38 9.50 -5.96
N PHE A 178 -25.57 8.34 -6.60
CA PHE A 178 -26.86 7.65 -6.61
C PHE A 178 -27.25 7.11 -5.23
N ALA A 179 -26.27 6.79 -4.37
CA ALA A 179 -26.55 6.41 -2.99
C ALA A 179 -27.14 7.60 -2.21
N ALA A 180 -26.58 8.80 -2.36
CA ALA A 180 -27.12 10.01 -1.75
C ALA A 180 -28.48 10.41 -2.33
N MET A 181 -28.58 10.55 -3.66
CA MET A 181 -29.81 11.01 -4.32
C MET A 181 -31.00 10.08 -4.13
N ASN A 182 -30.77 8.78 -3.95
CA ASN A 182 -31.83 7.81 -3.67
C ASN A 182 -32.01 7.50 -2.17
N SER A 183 -31.44 8.32 -1.28
CA SER A 183 -31.55 8.18 0.18
C SER A 183 -31.15 6.79 0.71
N LYS A 184 -30.06 6.24 0.18
CA LYS A 184 -29.46 4.96 0.57
C LYS A 184 -28.37 5.20 1.61
N GLY A 185 -27.22 4.55 1.46
CA GLY A 185 -26.08 4.76 2.35
C GLY A 185 -24.77 4.23 1.76
N CYS A 186 -23.72 4.28 2.56
CA CYS A 186 -22.44 3.65 2.27
C CYS A 186 -21.98 2.83 3.48
N ARG A 187 -21.07 1.89 3.24
CA ARG A 187 -20.48 1.03 4.28
C ARG A 187 -18.98 0.90 4.10
N LEU A 188 -18.29 0.45 5.14
CA LEU A 188 -16.87 0.15 5.07
C LEU A 188 -16.61 -1.09 4.23
N THR A 189 -15.54 -1.05 3.43
CA THR A 189 -14.95 -2.25 2.84
C THR A 189 -14.09 -2.97 3.91
N ALA A 190 -13.55 -4.15 3.59
CA ALA A 190 -12.57 -4.82 4.45
C ALA A 190 -11.35 -3.92 4.78
N LEU A 191 -10.89 -3.12 3.80
CA LEU A 191 -9.81 -2.16 4.00
C LEU A 191 -10.25 -0.99 4.88
N GLY A 192 -11.48 -0.51 4.71
CA GLY A 192 -12.05 0.51 5.58
C GLY A 192 -12.17 0.06 7.03
N VAL A 193 -12.60 -1.17 7.27
CA VAL A 193 -12.65 -1.77 8.61
C VAL A 193 -11.27 -1.78 9.27
N TYR A 194 -10.23 -2.14 8.52
CA TYR A 194 -8.85 -2.09 9.00
C TYR A 194 -8.43 -0.67 9.42
N TYR A 195 -8.66 0.35 8.57
CA TYR A 195 -8.30 1.73 8.89
C TYR A 195 -9.13 2.33 10.02
N ARG A 196 -10.43 1.99 10.12
CA ARG A 196 -11.27 2.34 11.26
C ARG A 196 -10.68 1.81 12.57
N LYS A 197 -10.25 0.54 12.61
CA LYS A 197 -9.59 -0.05 13.81
C LYS A 197 -8.28 0.64 14.16
N LEU A 198 -7.52 1.11 13.17
CA LEU A 198 -6.29 1.88 13.42
C LEU A 198 -6.61 3.25 14.01
N ALA A 199 -7.63 3.94 13.49
CA ALA A 199 -8.10 5.22 14.01
C ALA A 199 -8.59 5.10 15.46
N GLU A 200 -9.39 4.09 15.77
CA GLU A 200 -9.86 3.82 17.16
C GLU A 200 -8.70 3.61 18.14
N LYS A 201 -7.63 2.96 17.68
CA LYS A 201 -6.42 2.71 18.48
C LYS A 201 -5.43 3.89 18.49
N GLN A 202 -5.77 5.03 17.88
CA GLN A 202 -4.91 6.21 17.75
C GLN A 202 -3.55 5.88 17.10
N ARG A 203 -3.55 4.96 16.13
CA ARG A 203 -2.36 4.55 15.38
C ARG A 203 -2.20 5.25 14.04
N ILE A 204 -3.15 6.10 13.68
CA ILE A 204 -3.16 6.98 12.51
C ILE A 204 -3.74 8.32 12.88
#